data_AF-A0A800FWT4-F1
#
_entry.id   AF-A0A800FWT4-F1
#
_cell.length_a   1.000
_cell.length_b   1.000
_cell.length_c   1.000
_cell.angle_alpha   90.00
_cell.angle_beta   90.00
_cell.angle_gamma   90.00
#
_symmetry.space_group_name_H-M   'P 1'
#
loop_
_entity.id
_entity.type
_entity.pdbx_description
1 polymer ?
#
loop_
_entity_poly.entity_id
_entity_poly.type
_entity_poly.pdbx_seq_one_letter_code
_entity_poly.pdbx_strand_id
1 'polypeptide(L)'
;MPDECRTSGMGWANRITILRAILSISVCASVFHWESLSASGYWWLISMTILAMTMDALDGWVARHTHTESSFGARLDMEIDAFLLLSLSLLVFLSGKIAFWIVFLGLIRYCFVICGEIWPFLQKELPVSWRRKIVCVIQGIALVICLVPLTSESLAWRIGASSLGLLLSSFWIDIRWLYKTGVLGEI
;
A
#
# COMPACT_ATOMS: atom_id res chain seq x y z
N MET A 1 -21.03 36.47 20.07
CA MET A 1 -20.66 35.19 19.45
C MET A 1 -20.04 35.53 18.10
N PRO A 2 -18.72 35.42 17.92
CA PRO A 2 -18.14 35.49 16.58
C PRO A 2 -17.79 34.08 16.08
N ASP A 3 -18.34 33.78 14.90
CA ASP A 3 -17.66 33.21 13.74
C ASP A 3 -16.89 31.88 13.88
N GLU A 4 -17.55 30.78 13.52
CA GLU A 4 -16.88 29.73 12.75
C GLU A 4 -17.77 29.31 11.58
N CYS A 5 -17.63 30.05 10.49
CA CYS A 5 -17.98 29.58 9.16
C CYS A 5 -17.11 28.35 8.87
N ARG A 6 -17.62 27.15 9.18
CA ARG A 6 -17.05 25.88 8.73
C ARG A 6 -17.01 25.91 7.21
N THR A 7 -15.87 26.27 6.64
CA THR A 7 -15.64 26.11 5.21
C THR A 7 -15.59 24.62 4.93
N SER A 8 -16.74 24.10 4.49
CA SER A 8 -16.94 22.77 3.95
C SER A 8 -16.25 22.65 2.58
N GLY A 9 -14.94 22.86 2.56
CA GLY A 9 -14.08 22.59 1.43
C GLY A 9 -13.39 21.27 1.65
N MET A 10 -13.59 20.32 0.75
CA MET A 10 -12.81 19.09 0.68
C MET A 10 -11.32 19.46 0.63
N GLY A 11 -10.60 19.34 1.75
CA GLY A 11 -9.23 19.82 1.90
C GLY A 11 -8.31 19.25 0.82
N TRP A 12 -7.23 19.97 0.49
CA TRP A 12 -6.30 19.60 -0.58
C TRP A 12 -5.82 18.14 -0.47
N ALA A 13 -5.56 17.66 0.75
CA ALA A 13 -5.19 16.26 1.01
C ALA A 13 -6.23 15.25 0.49
N ASN A 14 -7.53 15.49 0.72
CA ASN A 14 -8.57 14.56 0.28
C ASN A 14 -8.71 14.50 -1.25
N ARG A 15 -8.42 15.61 -1.96
CA ARG A 15 -8.41 15.61 -3.43
C ARG A 15 -7.30 14.74 -3.99
N ILE A 16 -6.13 14.75 -3.35
CA ILE A 16 -4.98 13.96 -3.78
C ILE A 16 -5.21 12.49 -3.41
N THR A 17 -5.82 12.19 -2.25
CA THR A 17 -6.28 10.82 -1.92
C THR A 17 -7.25 10.28 -2.97
N ILE A 18 -8.24 11.07 -3.41
CA ILE A 18 -9.17 10.66 -4.47
C ILE A 18 -8.43 10.43 -5.80
N LEU A 19 -7.52 11.33 -6.16
CA LEU A 19 -6.71 11.18 -7.37
C LEU A 19 -5.87 9.90 -7.32
N ARG A 20 -5.31 9.56 -6.16
CA ARG A 20 -4.57 8.32 -5.94
C ARG A 20 -5.47 7.09 -6.02
N ALA A 21 -6.71 7.17 -5.54
CA ALA A 21 -7.70 6.13 -5.73
C ALA A 21 -7.98 5.89 -7.22
N ILE A 22 -8.17 6.97 -8.00
CA ILE A 22 -8.39 6.88 -9.45
C ILE A 22 -7.19 6.24 -10.15
N LEU A 23 -5.96 6.63 -9.81
CA LEU A 23 -4.74 6.02 -10.36
C LEU A 23 -4.68 4.53 -10.02
N SER A 24 -4.96 4.17 -8.77
CA SER A 24 -4.93 2.77 -8.31
C SER A 24 -6.00 1.92 -8.99
N ILE A 25 -7.21 2.46 -9.18
CA ILE A 25 -8.29 1.81 -9.95
C ILE A 25 -7.87 1.63 -11.41
N SER A 26 -7.20 2.61 -12.00
CA SER A 26 -6.74 2.52 -13.39
C SER A 26 -5.65 1.46 -13.58
N VAL A 27 -4.74 1.32 -12.60
CA VAL A 27 -3.77 0.21 -12.54
C VAL A 27 -4.50 -1.14 -12.39
N CYS A 28 -5.49 -1.22 -11.50
CA CYS A 28 -6.31 -2.42 -11.30
C CYS A 28 -7.09 -2.81 -12.58
N ALA A 29 -7.64 -1.85 -13.30
CA ALA A 29 -8.35 -2.09 -14.55
C ALA A 29 -7.48 -2.82 -15.59
N SER A 30 -6.16 -2.57 -15.56
CA SER A 30 -5.21 -3.24 -16.45
C SER A 30 -5.04 -4.73 -16.15
N VAL A 31 -5.38 -5.18 -14.94
CA VAL A 31 -5.42 -6.62 -14.56
C VAL A 31 -6.40 -7.37 -15.46
N PHE A 32 -7.52 -6.76 -15.84
CA PHE A 32 -8.54 -7.40 -16.70
C PHE A 32 -8.14 -7.46 -18.18
N HIS A 33 -7.20 -6.61 -18.61
CA HIS A 33 -6.72 -6.53 -19.97
C HIS A 33 -5.25 -6.96 -20.11
N TRP A 34 -4.78 -7.80 -19.18
CA TRP A 34 -3.38 -8.21 -19.07
C TRP A 34 -2.82 -8.89 -20.34
N GLU A 35 -3.64 -9.64 -21.07
CA GLU A 35 -3.23 -10.32 -22.31
C GLU A 35 -2.91 -9.35 -23.45
N SER A 36 -3.53 -8.17 -23.44
CA SER A 36 -3.38 -7.14 -24.48
C SER A 36 -2.33 -6.09 -24.14
N LEU A 37 -1.57 -6.28 -23.05
CA LEU A 37 -0.57 -5.33 -22.60
C LEU A 37 0.65 -5.33 -23.52
N SER A 38 0.71 -4.32 -24.38
CA SER A 38 1.90 -4.00 -25.17
C SER A 38 3.02 -3.43 -24.28
N ALA A 39 4.23 -3.30 -24.83
CA ALA A 39 5.34 -2.65 -24.14
C ALA A 39 4.98 -1.22 -23.64
N SER A 40 4.18 -0.46 -24.41
CA SER A 40 3.72 0.87 -23.99
C SER A 40 2.73 0.81 -22.82
N GLY A 41 1.91 -0.25 -22.73
CA GLY A 41 1.03 -0.48 -21.58
C GLY A 41 1.81 -0.70 -20.27
N TYR A 42 2.91 -1.47 -20.32
CA TYR A 42 3.77 -1.66 -19.14
C TYR A 42 4.39 -0.34 -18.67
N TRP A 43 4.88 0.49 -19.61
CA TRP A 43 5.42 1.81 -19.26
C TRP A 43 4.35 2.74 -18.68
N TRP A 44 3.13 2.72 -19.21
CA TRP A 44 2.00 3.46 -18.65
C TRP A 44 1.72 3.04 -17.19
N LEU A 45 1.70 1.73 -16.90
CA LEU A 45 1.48 1.21 -15.54
C LEU A 45 2.56 1.67 -14.56
N ILE A 46 3.81 1.60 -14.99
CA ILE A 46 4.96 2.08 -14.23
C ILE A 46 4.81 3.58 -13.94
N SER A 47 4.49 4.39 -14.95
CA SER A 47 4.29 5.84 -14.78
C SER A 47 3.16 6.17 -13.81
N MET A 48 2.01 5.50 -13.92
CA MET A 48 0.87 5.74 -13.04
C MET A 48 1.17 5.34 -11.59
N THR A 49 1.90 4.24 -11.41
CA THR A 49 2.29 3.77 -10.08
C THR A 49 3.30 4.72 -9.44
N ILE A 50 4.33 5.15 -10.17
CA ILE A 50 5.31 6.15 -9.68
C ILE A 50 4.59 7.45 -9.32
N LEU A 51 3.64 7.90 -10.14
CA LEU A 51 2.86 9.09 -9.86
C LEU A 51 2.04 8.93 -8.57
N ALA A 52 1.34 7.81 -8.40
CA ALA A 52 0.56 7.51 -7.21
C ALA A 52 1.42 7.48 -5.94
N MET A 53 2.59 6.84 -5.99
CA MET A 53 3.52 6.78 -4.86
C MET A 53 4.14 8.14 -4.53
N THR A 54 4.44 8.95 -5.56
CA THR A 54 4.97 10.30 -5.36
C THR A 54 3.92 11.21 -4.72
N MET A 55 2.65 11.07 -5.12
CA MET A 55 1.53 11.79 -4.51
C MET A 55 1.36 11.47 -3.03
N ASP A 56 1.47 10.20 -2.62
CA ASP A 56 1.44 9.83 -1.20
C ASP A 56 2.57 10.48 -0.38
N ALA A 57 3.78 10.53 -0.94
CA ALA A 57 4.91 11.16 -0.28
C ALA A 57 4.68 12.67 -0.08
N LEU A 58 4.10 13.34 -1.08
CA LEU A 58 3.75 14.76 -1.02
C LEU A 58 2.61 15.02 -0.04
N ASP A 59 1.54 14.21 -0.05
CA ASP A 59 0.42 14.32 0.89
C ASP A 59 0.87 14.15 2.34
N GLY A 60 1.67 13.13 2.61
CA GLY A 60 2.23 12.91 3.94
C GLY A 60 3.11 14.09 4.38
N TRP A 61 3.82 14.74 3.46
CA TRP A 61 4.59 15.95 3.78
C TRP A 61 3.68 17.16 4.07
N VAL A 62 2.68 17.43 3.22
CA VAL A 62 1.76 18.57 3.37
C VAL A 62 0.86 18.42 4.60
N ALA A 63 0.30 17.24 4.85
CA ALA A 63 -0.58 16.99 5.99
C ALA A 63 0.16 17.22 7.33
N ARG A 64 1.43 16.81 7.41
CA ARG A 64 2.28 17.07 8.58
C ARG A 64 2.58 18.55 8.80
N HIS A 65 2.75 19.33 7.72
CA HIS A 65 3.01 20.76 7.82
C HIS A 65 1.74 21.58 8.10
N THR A 66 0.56 21.05 7.79
CA THR A 66 -0.71 21.78 7.91
C THR A 66 -1.60 21.31 9.07
N HIS A 67 -1.17 20.28 9.82
CA HIS A 67 -1.94 19.68 10.93
C HIS A 67 -3.39 19.29 10.56
N THR A 68 -3.63 18.96 9.29
CA THR A 68 -4.97 18.61 8.77
C THR A 68 -5.21 17.09 8.67
N GLU A 69 -4.45 16.29 9.43
CA GLU A 69 -4.62 14.83 9.44
C GLU A 69 -6.00 14.45 10.02
N SER A 70 -6.82 13.79 9.21
CA SER A 70 -8.09 13.20 9.66
C SER A 70 -7.94 11.68 9.79
N SER A 71 -8.57 11.10 10.82
CA SER A 71 -8.55 9.64 11.04
C SER A 71 -9.21 8.84 9.91
N PHE A 72 -10.20 9.43 9.24
CA PHE A 72 -10.83 8.84 8.06
C PHE A 72 -9.87 8.81 6.87
N GLY A 73 -9.22 9.95 6.57
CA GLY A 73 -8.25 10.05 5.49
C GLY A 73 -7.10 9.06 5.65
N ALA A 74 -6.55 8.92 6.87
CA ALA A 74 -5.48 7.97 7.15
C ALA A 74 -5.89 6.49 6.93
N ARG A 75 -7.15 6.12 7.18
CA ARG A 75 -7.64 4.76 6.88
C ARG A 75 -7.82 4.54 5.38
N LEU A 76 -8.42 5.51 4.69
CA LEU A 76 -8.63 5.45 3.25
C LEU A 76 -7.31 5.38 2.49
N ASP A 77 -6.34 6.19 2.90
CA ASP A 77 -4.96 6.22 2.42
C ASP A 77 -4.32 4.82 2.47
N MET A 78 -4.43 4.18 3.63
CA MET A 78 -3.89 2.86 3.87
C MET A 78 -4.57 1.75 3.04
N GLU A 79 -5.87 1.89 2.75
CA GLU A 79 -6.57 0.94 1.87
C GLU A 79 -6.24 1.14 0.40
N ILE A 80 -6.11 2.38 -0.06
CA ILE A 80 -5.70 2.68 -1.44
C ILE A 80 -4.31 2.11 -1.71
N ASP A 81 -3.37 2.25 -0.77
CA ASP A 81 -2.02 1.72 -0.90
C ASP A 81 -2.00 0.19 -0.99
N ALA A 82 -2.78 -0.48 -0.14
CA ALA A 82 -2.87 -1.93 -0.16
C ALA A 82 -3.56 -2.46 -1.42
N PHE A 83 -4.59 -1.77 -1.89
CA PHE A 83 -5.26 -2.06 -3.14
C PHE A 83 -4.33 -1.89 -4.34
N LEU A 84 -3.49 -0.84 -4.35
CA LEU A 84 -2.47 -0.62 -5.37
C LEU A 84 -1.44 -1.76 -5.37
N LEU A 85 -0.90 -2.12 -4.19
CA LEU A 85 0.03 -3.24 -4.05
C LEU A 85 -0.58 -4.57 -4.51
N LEU A 86 -1.84 -4.84 -4.16
CA LEU A 86 -2.56 -6.02 -4.62
C LEU A 86 -2.68 -6.05 -6.14
N SER A 87 -3.12 -4.94 -6.74
CA SER A 87 -3.26 -4.81 -8.20
C SER A 87 -1.93 -5.06 -8.93
N LEU A 88 -0.85 -4.47 -8.43
CA LEU A 88 0.49 -4.67 -8.97
C LEU A 88 0.98 -6.12 -8.81
N SER A 89 0.77 -6.73 -7.64
CA SER A 89 1.15 -8.12 -7.41
C SER A 89 0.41 -9.10 -8.32
N LEU A 90 -0.88 -8.83 -8.61
CA LEU A 90 -1.65 -9.59 -9.58
C LEU A 90 -1.09 -9.42 -11.00
N LEU A 91 -0.75 -8.20 -11.41
CA LEU A 91 -0.12 -7.96 -12.71
C LEU A 91 1.24 -8.68 -12.83
N VAL A 92 2.07 -8.69 -11.78
CA VAL A 92 3.33 -9.44 -11.77
C VAL A 92 3.06 -10.94 -11.92
N PHE A 93 2.09 -11.49 -11.20
CA PHE A 93 1.69 -12.89 -11.32
C PHE A 93 1.21 -13.23 -12.75
N LEU A 94 0.32 -12.41 -13.30
CA LEU A 94 -0.23 -12.59 -14.66
C LEU A 94 0.83 -12.44 -15.76
N SER A 95 1.88 -11.63 -15.52
CA SER A 95 3.02 -11.53 -16.45
C SER A 95 3.83 -12.82 -16.58
N GLY A 96 3.59 -13.83 -15.73
CA GLY A 96 4.26 -15.13 -15.75
C GLY A 96 5.67 -15.14 -15.14
N LYS A 97 6.20 -13.98 -14.72
CA LYS A 97 7.57 -13.87 -14.19
C LYS A 97 7.76 -14.50 -12.80
N ILE A 98 6.70 -14.52 -11.99
CA ILE A 98 6.71 -15.02 -10.61
C ILE A 98 5.44 -15.84 -10.37
N ALA A 99 5.57 -16.91 -9.59
CA ALA A 99 4.44 -17.73 -9.17
C ALA A 99 3.46 -16.97 -8.24
N PHE A 100 2.31 -17.60 -8.01
CA PHE A 100 1.16 -17.02 -7.28
C PHE A 100 1.49 -16.43 -5.91
N TRP A 101 2.55 -16.88 -5.24
CA TRP A 101 2.94 -16.38 -3.92
C TRP A 101 3.23 -14.86 -3.88
N ILE A 102 3.53 -14.22 -5.01
CA ILE A 102 3.75 -12.77 -5.06
C ILE A 102 2.50 -11.98 -4.67
N VAL A 103 1.30 -12.55 -4.88
CA VAL A 103 0.01 -11.92 -4.54
C VAL A 103 -0.13 -11.69 -3.03
N PHE A 104 0.60 -12.47 -2.20
CA PHE A 104 0.65 -12.24 -0.75
C PHE A 104 1.20 -10.86 -0.38
N LEU A 105 1.97 -10.20 -1.24
CA LEU A 105 2.44 -8.84 -0.99
C LEU A 105 1.30 -7.83 -0.81
N GLY A 106 0.23 -7.97 -1.60
CA GLY A 106 -0.97 -7.15 -1.45
C GLY A 106 -2.00 -7.73 -0.49
N LEU A 107 -2.10 -9.06 -0.38
CA LEU A 107 -3.11 -9.71 0.46
C LEU A 107 -2.84 -9.62 1.95
N ILE A 108 -1.58 -9.51 2.38
CA ILE A 108 -1.24 -9.69 3.79
C ILE A 108 -1.91 -8.69 4.73
N ARG A 109 -2.20 -7.46 4.26
CA ARG A 109 -2.99 -6.49 5.02
C ARG A 109 -4.38 -7.02 5.29
N TYR A 110 -5.07 -7.50 4.26
CA TYR A 110 -6.41 -8.03 4.39
C TYR A 110 -6.42 -9.26 5.30
N CYS A 111 -5.40 -10.13 5.19
CA CYS A 111 -5.19 -11.23 6.12
C CYS A 111 -5.04 -10.72 7.57
N PHE A 112 -4.26 -9.66 7.80
CA PHE A 112 -4.08 -9.08 9.13
C PHE A 112 -5.38 -8.52 9.71
N VAL A 113 -6.18 -7.81 8.90
CA VAL A 113 -7.50 -7.30 9.32
C VAL A 113 -8.44 -8.45 9.70
N ILE A 114 -8.52 -9.49 8.86
CA ILE A 114 -9.33 -10.68 9.14
C ILE A 114 -8.85 -11.41 10.41
N CYS A 115 -7.54 -11.57 10.57
CA CYS A 115 -6.98 -12.15 11.80
C CYS A 115 -7.28 -11.29 13.03
N GLY A 116 -7.35 -9.97 12.88
CA GLY A 116 -7.71 -9.06 13.96
C GLY A 116 -9.16 -9.21 14.44
N GLU A 117 -10.09 -9.55 13.55
CA GLU A 117 -11.48 -9.89 13.93
C GLU A 117 -11.53 -11.17 14.80
N ILE A 118 -10.61 -12.12 14.55
CA ILE A 118 -10.53 -13.38 15.31
C ILE A 118 -9.77 -13.18 16.64
N TRP A 119 -8.72 -12.36 16.63
CA TRP A 119 -7.88 -12.07 17.78
C TRP A 119 -7.89 -10.57 18.13
N PRO A 120 -8.74 -10.13 19.07
CA PRO A 120 -8.94 -8.72 19.40
C PRO A 120 -7.67 -7.98 19.83
N PHE A 121 -6.67 -8.69 20.36
CA PHE A 121 -5.39 -8.08 20.73
C PHE A 121 -4.64 -7.47 19.53
N LEU A 122 -4.94 -7.92 18.30
CA LEU A 122 -4.36 -7.38 17.06
C LEU A 122 -5.05 -6.08 16.61
N GLN A 123 -6.24 -5.76 17.12
CA GLN A 123 -6.96 -4.52 16.80
C GLN A 123 -6.57 -3.33 17.68
N LYS A 124 -5.69 -3.51 18.68
CA LYS A 124 -5.17 -2.39 19.47
C LYS A 124 -4.47 -1.39 18.53
N GLU A 125 -4.72 -0.10 18.71
CA GLU A 125 -4.19 0.96 17.86
C GLU A 125 -2.65 0.87 17.80
N LEU A 126 -2.12 0.45 16.65
CA LEU A 126 -0.67 0.49 16.43
C LEU A 126 -0.26 1.94 16.20
N PRO A 127 0.71 2.48 16.96
CA PRO A 127 1.20 3.83 16.75
C PRO A 127 1.70 4.02 15.32
N VAL A 128 1.47 5.21 14.76
CA VAL A 128 1.89 5.56 13.39
C VAL A 128 3.39 5.27 13.26
N SER A 129 3.74 4.27 12.45
CA SER A 129 5.12 3.78 12.39
C SER A 129 5.72 4.05 11.01
N TRP A 130 6.80 4.83 10.98
CA TRP A 130 7.60 5.07 9.78
C TRP A 130 8.06 3.78 9.09
N ARG A 131 8.28 2.71 9.86
CA ARG A 131 8.67 1.39 9.34
C ARG A 131 7.65 0.83 8.35
N ARG A 132 6.37 0.77 8.73
CA ARG A 132 5.28 0.27 7.86
C ARG A 132 5.17 1.08 6.56
N LYS A 133 5.32 2.41 6.63
CA LYS A 133 5.32 3.27 5.44
C LYS A 133 6.53 3.00 4.53
N ILE A 134 7.73 2.89 5.09
CA ILE A 134 8.95 2.55 4.33
C ILE A 134 8.82 1.17 3.67
N VAL A 135 8.32 0.17 4.41
CA VAL A 135 8.08 -1.18 3.88
C VAL A 135 7.11 -1.12 2.71
N CYS A 136 5.99 -0.40 2.83
CA CYS A 136 5.01 -0.22 1.75
C CYS A 136 5.65 0.39 0.48
N VAL A 137 6.46 1.45 0.64
CA VAL A 137 7.18 2.07 -0.46
C VAL A 137 8.17 1.10 -1.11
N ILE A 138 8.91 0.32 -0.31
CA ILE A 138 9.82 -0.71 -0.82
C ILE A 138 9.03 -1.78 -1.61
N GLN A 139 7.87 -2.23 -1.12
CA GLN A 139 7.01 -3.18 -1.85
C GLN A 139 6.56 -2.62 -3.20
N GLY A 140 6.12 -1.36 -3.23
CA GLY A 140 5.68 -0.71 -4.47
C GLY A 140 6.81 -0.63 -5.49
N ILE A 141 8.00 -0.19 -5.07
CA ILE A 141 9.19 -0.13 -5.93
C ILE A 141 9.58 -1.52 -6.44
N ALA A 142 9.60 -2.52 -5.55
CA ALA A 142 9.93 -3.90 -5.92
C ALA A 142 8.99 -4.45 -6.99
N LEU A 143 7.68 -4.24 -6.82
CA LEU A 143 6.66 -4.67 -7.79
C LEU A 143 6.78 -3.92 -9.13
N VAL A 144 7.05 -2.61 -9.10
CA VAL A 144 7.31 -1.82 -10.32
C VAL A 144 8.51 -2.37 -11.07
N ILE A 145 9.63 -2.67 -10.39
CA ILE A 145 10.82 -3.26 -11.02
C ILE A 145 10.49 -4.64 -11.61
N CYS A 146 9.69 -5.46 -10.93
CA CYS A 146 9.24 -6.74 -11.47
C CYS A 146 8.36 -6.57 -12.73
N LEU A 147 7.56 -5.50 -12.82
CA LEU A 147 6.74 -5.21 -14.00
C LEU A 147 7.56 -4.80 -15.22
N VAL A 148 8.72 -4.17 -15.02
CA VAL A 148 9.58 -3.69 -16.12
C VAL A 148 9.86 -4.83 -17.11
N PRO A 149 9.57 -4.67 -18.41
CA PRO A 149 9.76 -5.71 -19.42
C PRO A 149 11.22 -6.20 -19.53
N LEU A 150 12.18 -5.36 -19.17
CA LEU A 150 13.63 -5.66 -19.18
C LEU A 150 14.08 -6.56 -18.00
N THR A 151 13.23 -6.76 -16.99
CA THR A 151 13.57 -7.55 -15.81
C THR A 151 13.47 -9.04 -16.10
N SER A 152 14.58 -9.76 -15.93
CA SER A 152 14.62 -11.21 -16.09
C SER A 152 13.85 -11.93 -14.98
N GLU A 153 13.33 -13.12 -15.27
CA GLU A 153 12.56 -13.94 -14.30
C GLU A 153 13.35 -14.21 -13.01
N SER A 154 14.65 -14.54 -13.14
CA SER A 154 15.51 -14.81 -11.98
C SER A 154 15.69 -13.57 -11.08
N LEU A 155 15.73 -12.38 -11.67
CA LEU A 155 15.84 -11.13 -10.91
C LEU A 155 14.49 -10.78 -10.27
N ALA A 156 13.38 -10.91 -11.01
CA ALA A 156 12.04 -10.70 -10.50
C ALA A 156 11.76 -11.63 -9.30
N TRP A 157 12.13 -12.90 -9.38
CA TRP A 157 11.96 -13.86 -8.28
C TRP A 157 12.76 -13.44 -7.03
N ARG A 158 14.03 -13.03 -7.19
CA ARG A 158 14.86 -12.56 -6.07
C ARG A 158 14.29 -11.31 -5.41
N ILE A 159 13.86 -10.34 -6.22
CA ILE A 159 13.23 -9.11 -5.74
C ILE A 159 11.92 -9.45 -5.01
N GLY A 160 11.04 -10.24 -5.62
CA GLY A 160 9.79 -10.66 -5.00
C GLY A 160 10.01 -11.38 -3.67
N ALA A 161 10.97 -12.31 -3.61
CA ALA A 161 11.21 -13.13 -2.42
C ALA A 161 11.79 -12.30 -1.27
N SER A 162 12.74 -11.41 -1.58
CA SER A 162 13.29 -10.47 -0.61
C SER A 162 12.23 -9.48 -0.12
N SER A 163 11.38 -8.98 -1.02
CA SER A 163 10.28 -8.08 -0.69
C SER A 163 9.26 -8.76 0.25
N LEU A 164 8.87 -10.01 -0.05
CA LEU A 164 7.96 -10.78 0.79
C LEU A 164 8.58 -11.09 2.15
N GLY A 165 9.85 -11.50 2.19
CA GLY A 165 10.57 -11.73 3.45
C GLY A 165 10.63 -10.48 4.32
N LEU A 166 10.90 -9.31 3.72
CA LEU A 166 10.91 -8.03 4.41
C LEU A 166 9.51 -7.68 4.97
N LEU A 167 8.46 -7.89 4.19
CA LEU A 167 7.08 -7.67 4.63
C LEU A 167 6.72 -8.56 5.82
N LEU A 168 6.97 -9.87 5.70
CA LEU A 168 6.74 -10.84 6.78
C LEU A 168 7.52 -10.47 8.04
N SER A 169 8.78 -10.02 7.90
CA SER A 169 9.58 -9.59 9.04
C SER A 169 8.99 -8.34 9.74
N SER A 170 8.44 -7.39 8.97
CA SER A 170 7.77 -6.22 9.53
C SER A 170 6.52 -6.64 10.30
N PHE A 171 5.69 -7.52 9.73
CA PHE A 171 4.50 -8.04 10.39
C PHE A 171 4.83 -8.83 11.65
N TRP A 172 5.90 -9.62 11.64
CA TRP A 172 6.35 -10.35 12.82
C TRP A 172 6.72 -9.42 13.98
N ILE A 173 7.38 -8.29 13.67
CA ILE A 173 7.71 -7.27 14.67
C ILE A 173 6.42 -6.62 15.22
N ASP A 174 5.47 -6.31 14.36
CA ASP A 174 4.18 -5.71 14.74
C ASP A 174 3.37 -6.66 15.65
N ILE A 175 3.27 -7.94 15.30
CA ILE A 175 2.61 -8.97 16.12
C ILE A 175 3.30 -9.12 17.47
N ARG A 176 4.65 -9.15 17.49
CA ARG A 176 5.41 -9.28 18.75
C ARG A 176 5.22 -8.06 19.66
N TRP A 177 5.10 -6.87 19.08
CA TRP A 177 4.81 -5.65 19.83
C TRP A 177 3.40 -5.70 20.40
N LEU A 178 2.39 -6.05 19.59
CA LEU A 178 1.00 -6.20 20.03
C LEU A 178 0.84 -7.27 21.11
N TYR A 179 1.55 -8.39 21.01
CA TYR A 179 1.53 -9.42 22.03
C TYR A 179 2.07 -8.90 23.38
N LYS A 180 3.18 -8.14 23.37
CA LYS A 180 3.74 -7.55 24.59
C LYS A 180 2.82 -6.52 25.22
N THR A 181 2.27 -5.60 24.44
CA THR A 181 1.37 -4.54 24.93
C THR A 181 -0.04 -5.06 25.23
N GLY A 182 -0.45 -6.14 24.56
CA GLY A 182 -1.70 -6.87 24.77
C GLY A 182 -1.75 -7.51 26.15
N VAL A 183 -0.74 -8.33 26.45
CA VAL A 183 -0.65 -9.13 27.69
C VAL A 183 -0.31 -8.27 28.91
N LEU A 184 0.53 -7.24 28.77
CA LEU A 184 0.91 -6.37 29.89
C LEU A 184 -0.12 -5.28 30.23
N GLY A 185 -1.16 -5.11 29.42
CA GLY A 185 -2.27 -4.18 29.70
C GLY A 185 -3.44 -4.83 30.46
N GLU A 186 -3.39 -6.14 30.71
CA GLU A 186 -4.41 -6.90 31.45
C GLU A 186 -3.92 -7.39 32.83
N ILE A 187 -2.73 -6.98 33.27
CA ILE A 187 -2.16 -7.22 34.61
C ILE A 187 -2.09 -5.88 35.35
#